data_AF-A0A8T4V8Q1-F1
#
_entry.id   AF-A0A8T4V8Q1-F1
#
_cell.length_a   1.000
_cell.length_b   1.000
_cell.length_c   1.000
_cell.angle_alpha   90.00
_cell.angle_beta   90.00
_cell.angle_gamma   90.00
#
_symmetry.space_group_name_H-M   'P 1'
#
loop_
_entity.id
_entity.type
_entity.pdbx_description
1 polymer ?
#
loop_
_entity_poly.entity_id
_entity_poly.type
_entity_poly.pdbx_seq_one_letter_code
_entity_poly.pdbx_strand_id
1 'polypeptide(L)'
;MKRGLLYLLSLFNIIYSVNAQTLGEDLSLVILLPLVLIVIVAIIFGVTFIIDTKNYYVSKKVVNVPNIGKANAIEVIKEETEKEETIQKIWINYLDVIDTFAKRLDERETNEAFNILVKMIRAFFKDRFSLDYEFTYDELLKDLEKRNIPKKELILSLKELTYKDNKIDKKIIYDFSTKFREIIRIIDKEKLEEIEAINIDKNARFNKIRKMMHDINKQEGKIDEKLNKFVEIEKKKLFSFNFKKKPKQIEIKKDFDEFDRNKLEQISTLIKNGRAALEKKNINKLRDIYGDICYLFPFLSDKSKKIAYLEILGFYEEMNIKLFPELYKEIKK
;
A
#
# COMPACT_ATOMS: atom_id res chain seq x y z
N MET A 1 -35.55 -9.56 26.21
CA MET A 1 -36.33 -8.30 26.43
C MET A 1 -36.89 -8.15 27.84
N LYS A 2 -37.67 -9.10 28.41
CA LYS A 2 -38.32 -8.92 29.73
C LYS A 2 -37.40 -8.53 30.90
N ARG A 3 -36.17 -9.06 30.94
CA ARG A 3 -35.17 -8.70 31.98
C ARG A 3 -34.61 -7.29 31.82
N GLY A 4 -34.45 -6.80 30.59
CA GLY A 4 -33.96 -5.44 30.32
C GLY A 4 -34.97 -4.35 30.72
N LEU A 5 -36.26 -4.63 30.54
CA LEU A 5 -37.32 -3.72 30.97
C LEU A 5 -37.38 -3.58 32.50
N LEU A 6 -37.14 -4.68 33.24
CA LEU A 6 -37.07 -4.68 34.71
C LEU A 6 -35.89 -3.86 35.24
N TYR A 7 -34.73 -3.90 34.58
CA TYR A 7 -33.57 -3.06 34.94
C TYR A 7 -33.80 -1.58 34.64
N LEU A 8 -34.50 -1.25 33.55
CA LEU A 8 -34.88 0.13 33.24
C LEU A 8 -35.88 0.69 34.25
N LEU A 9 -36.87 -0.11 34.66
CA LEU A 9 -37.85 0.28 35.69
C LEU A 9 -37.21 0.42 37.08
N SER A 10 -36.22 -0.42 37.43
CA SER A 10 -35.50 -0.27 38.71
C SER A 10 -34.60 0.97 38.72
N LEU A 11 -33.95 1.30 37.61
CA LEU A 11 -33.16 2.53 37.47
C LEU A 11 -34.05 3.77 37.54
N PHE A 12 -35.23 3.75 36.91
CA PHE A 12 -36.21 4.85 37.02
C PHE A 12 -36.67 5.07 38.47
N ASN A 13 -36.93 4.00 39.21
CA ASN A 13 -37.32 4.09 40.62
C ASN A 13 -36.19 4.62 41.52
N ILE A 14 -34.92 4.32 41.22
CA ILE A 14 -33.77 4.84 41.96
C ILE A 14 -33.61 6.35 41.69
N ILE A 15 -33.79 6.80 40.44
CA ILE A 15 -33.72 8.23 40.12
C ILE A 15 -34.87 9.01 40.78
N TYR A 16 -36.07 8.41 40.83
CA TYR A 16 -37.22 9.03 41.49
C TYR A 16 -37.08 9.08 43.01
N SER A 17 -36.46 8.08 43.64
CA SER A 17 -36.23 8.06 45.09
C SER A 17 -35.09 8.98 45.54
N VAL A 18 -34.07 9.19 44.69
CA VAL A 18 -32.97 10.14 44.96
C VAL A 18 -33.47 11.59 44.95
N ASN A 19 -34.48 11.91 44.13
CA ASN A 19 -35.15 13.22 44.15
C ASN A 19 -35.93 13.54 45.44
N ALA A 20 -36.16 12.55 46.32
CA ALA A 20 -36.91 12.76 47.55
C ALA A 20 -36.03 13.14 48.76
N GLN A 21 -34.70 13.05 48.67
CA GLN A 21 -33.83 13.18 49.85
C GLN A 21 -32.55 14.01 49.68
N THR A 22 -32.20 14.50 48.49
CA THR A 22 -31.01 15.37 48.35
C THR A 22 -31.37 16.84 48.54
N LEU A 23 -31.19 17.30 49.78
CA LEU A 23 -30.60 18.59 50.16
C LEU A 23 -30.97 19.81 49.30
N GLY A 24 -32.02 20.53 49.71
CA GLY A 24 -32.05 21.98 49.94
C GLY A 24 -31.69 22.98 48.82
N GLU A 25 -31.20 22.54 47.67
CA GLU A 25 -30.90 23.37 46.52
C GLU A 25 -31.65 22.80 45.32
N ASP A 26 -32.53 23.62 44.74
CA ASP A 26 -33.30 23.31 43.53
C ASP A 26 -32.36 23.16 42.33
N LEU A 27 -31.68 22.02 42.23
CA LEU A 27 -31.00 21.60 41.02
C LEU A 27 -32.07 21.42 39.96
N SER A 28 -32.22 22.46 39.14
CA SER A 28 -33.26 22.57 38.13
C SER A 28 -33.30 21.30 37.29
N LEU A 29 -34.50 20.72 37.16
CA LEU A 29 -34.79 19.53 36.36
C LEU A 29 -34.23 19.63 34.92
N VAL A 30 -34.02 20.87 34.46
CA VAL A 30 -33.40 21.25 33.18
C VAL A 30 -31.93 20.79 33.06
N ILE A 31 -31.17 20.70 34.15
CA ILE A 31 -29.76 20.27 34.16
C ILE A 31 -29.65 18.75 34.31
N LEU A 32 -30.56 18.12 35.04
CA LEU A 32 -30.53 16.67 35.28
C LEU A 32 -30.96 15.88 34.04
N LEU A 33 -31.91 16.40 33.26
CA LEU A 33 -32.48 15.74 32.10
C LEU A 33 -31.44 15.43 30.99
N PRO A 34 -30.53 16.36 30.59
CA PRO A 34 -29.45 16.06 29.66
C PRO A 34 -28.51 14.96 30.13
N LEU A 35 -28.16 14.95 31.43
CA LEU A 35 -27.26 13.96 32.02
C LEU A 35 -27.85 12.55 31.96
N VAL A 36 -29.14 12.41 32.31
CA VAL A 36 -29.85 11.13 32.19
C VAL A 36 -29.94 10.69 30.73
N LEU A 37 -30.15 11.62 29.81
CA LEU A 37 -30.25 11.33 28.37
C LEU A 37 -28.91 10.85 27.79
N ILE A 38 -27.78 11.44 28.21
CA ILE A 38 -26.43 10.98 27.85
C ILE A 38 -26.19 9.54 28.32
N VAL A 39 -26.59 9.20 29.54
CA VAL A 39 -26.44 7.85 30.09
C VAL A 39 -27.29 6.84 29.31
N ILE A 40 -28.53 7.19 28.96
CA ILE A 40 -29.41 6.32 28.16
C ILE A 40 -28.82 6.09 26.76
N VAL A 41 -28.32 7.13 26.09
CA VAL A 41 -27.69 7.03 24.77
C VAL A 41 -26.44 6.15 24.82
N ALA A 42 -25.60 6.31 25.85
CA ALA A 42 -24.40 5.49 26.03
C ALA A 42 -24.75 4.00 26.22
N ILE A 43 -25.81 3.69 26.97
CA ILE A 43 -26.28 2.31 27.17
C ILE A 43 -26.80 1.72 25.85
N ILE A 44 -27.59 2.47 25.08
CA ILE A 44 -28.09 2.03 23.77
C ILE A 44 -26.91 1.73 22.84
N PHE A 45 -25.93 2.64 22.77
CA PHE A 45 -24.75 2.49 21.93
C PHE A 45 -23.89 1.27 22.31
N GLY A 46 -23.73 1.03 23.62
CA GLY A 46 -23.02 -0.15 24.12
C GLY A 46 -23.73 -1.46 23.75
N VAL A 47 -25.05 -1.50 23.84
CA VAL A 47 -25.84 -2.68 23.47
C VAL A 47 -25.79 -2.93 21.95
N THR A 48 -25.91 -1.89 21.12
CA THR A 48 -25.80 -2.04 19.66
C THR A 48 -24.42 -2.51 19.25
N PHE A 49 -23.35 -1.99 19.88
CA PHE A 49 -21.98 -2.42 19.63
C PHE A 49 -21.77 -3.91 19.98
N ILE A 50 -22.32 -4.40 21.10
CA ILE A 50 -22.23 -5.82 21.48
C ILE A 50 -23.00 -6.72 20.50
N ILE A 51 -24.13 -6.26 19.97
CA ILE A 51 -24.92 -7.01 18.98
C ILE A 51 -24.17 -7.08 17.64
N ASP A 52 -23.63 -5.96 17.16
CA ASP A 52 -22.86 -5.91 15.91
C ASP A 52 -21.59 -6.75 15.98
N THR A 53 -20.86 -6.69 17.09
CA THR A 53 -19.68 -7.54 17.28
C THR A 53 -20.06 -9.02 17.30
N LYS A 54 -21.15 -9.42 17.98
CA LYS A 54 -21.62 -10.81 17.93
C LYS A 54 -22.00 -11.26 16.51
N ASN A 55 -22.72 -10.44 15.75
CA ASN A 55 -23.10 -10.77 14.38
C ASN A 55 -21.89 -10.90 13.45
N TYR A 56 -20.84 -10.09 13.68
CA TYR A 56 -19.58 -10.17 12.96
C TYR A 56 -18.83 -11.51 13.21
N TYR A 57 -18.86 -12.02 14.44
CA TYR A 57 -18.22 -13.32 14.76
C TYR A 57 -19.00 -14.53 14.28
N VAL A 58 -20.34 -14.45 14.16
CA VAL A 58 -21.16 -15.59 13.70
C VAL A 58 -21.05 -15.81 12.18
N SER A 59 -20.73 -14.77 11.38
CA SER A 59 -20.57 -14.91 9.92
C SER A 59 -19.27 -15.63 9.49
N LYS A 60 -18.30 -15.79 10.40
CA LYS A 60 -16.98 -16.39 10.11
C LYS A 60 -16.90 -17.89 10.41
N LYS A 61 -17.99 -18.54 10.80
CA LYS A 61 -18.03 -20.00 11.01
C LYS A 61 -18.87 -20.68 9.94
N VAL A 62 -18.16 -21.36 9.03
CA VAL A 62 -18.48 -22.58 8.26
C VAL A 62 -18.00 -22.40 6.81
N VAL A 63 -16.73 -22.71 6.59
CA VAL A 63 -16.27 -23.35 5.35
C VAL A 63 -15.36 -24.50 5.79
N ASN A 64 -15.95 -25.69 5.93
CA ASN A 64 -15.19 -26.93 6.09
C ASN A 64 -14.55 -27.27 4.74
N VAL A 65 -13.23 -27.19 4.66
CA VAL A 65 -12.44 -27.81 3.58
C VAL A 65 -11.69 -28.99 4.19
N PRO A 66 -11.69 -30.17 3.55
CA PRO A 66 -11.07 -31.35 4.10
C PRO A 66 -9.54 -31.24 4.09
N ASN A 67 -9.01 -31.83 5.16
CA ASN A 67 -7.64 -31.90 5.61
C ASN A 67 -6.70 -32.62 4.62
N ILE A 68 -5.72 -31.91 4.03
CA ILE A 68 -4.45 -32.51 3.55
C ILE A 68 -3.29 -31.52 3.80
N GLY A 69 -2.58 -31.74 4.91
CA GLY A 69 -1.12 -31.74 4.99
C GLY A 69 -0.32 -30.46 4.73
N LYS A 70 0.26 -29.92 5.81
CA LYS A 70 1.35 -28.92 5.95
C LYS A 70 0.90 -27.47 6.20
N ALA A 71 0.58 -27.18 7.45
CA ALA A 71 0.49 -25.81 7.95
C ALA A 71 1.05 -25.73 9.38
N ASN A 72 2.37 -25.54 9.52
CA ASN A 72 3.00 -25.06 10.76
C ASN A 72 3.85 -23.79 10.50
N ALA A 73 3.60 -23.08 9.41
CA ALA A 73 4.32 -21.83 9.07
C ALA A 73 3.40 -20.61 8.90
N ILE A 74 2.07 -20.78 8.97
CA ILE A 74 1.09 -19.72 8.67
C ILE A 74 0.44 -19.15 9.94
N GLU A 75 0.44 -19.89 11.06
CA GLU A 75 -0.16 -19.43 12.32
C GLU A 75 0.68 -18.37 13.05
N VAL A 76 2.01 -18.44 12.98
CA VAL A 76 2.90 -17.44 13.59
C VAL A 76 2.86 -16.09 12.86
N ILE A 77 2.61 -16.09 11.55
CA ILE A 77 2.57 -14.85 10.75
C ILE A 77 1.25 -14.10 10.93
N LYS A 78 0.14 -14.79 11.20
CA LYS A 78 -1.18 -14.17 11.37
C LYS A 78 -1.41 -13.53 12.74
N GLU A 79 -0.82 -14.08 13.80
CA GLU A 79 -0.95 -13.51 15.15
C GLU A 79 -0.10 -12.23 15.33
N GLU A 80 1.00 -12.08 14.59
CA GLU A 80 1.80 -10.84 14.55
C GLU A 80 1.17 -9.76 13.65
N THR A 81 0.50 -10.12 12.54
CA THR A 81 -0.16 -9.13 11.68
C THR A 81 -1.46 -8.57 12.25
N GLU A 82 -2.26 -9.35 12.99
CA GLU A 82 -3.49 -8.82 13.63
C GLU A 82 -3.21 -7.90 14.84
N LYS A 83 -2.02 -8.01 15.48
CA LYS A 83 -1.58 -7.05 16.51
C LYS A 83 -0.94 -5.78 15.92
N GLU A 84 -0.41 -5.82 14.71
CA GLU A 84 0.10 -4.62 14.02
C GLU A 84 -1.02 -3.75 13.42
N GLU A 85 -2.14 -4.33 12.99
CA GLU A 85 -3.24 -3.59 12.37
C GLU A 85 -4.08 -2.74 13.34
N THR A 86 -3.95 -2.94 14.66
CA THR A 86 -4.76 -2.20 15.66
C THR A 86 -4.05 -1.00 16.31
N ILE A 87 -2.78 -0.71 16.03
CA ILE A 87 -2.06 0.47 16.58
C ILE A 87 -1.24 1.25 15.54
N GLN A 88 -1.30 0.94 14.24
CA GLN A 88 -0.83 1.90 13.24
C GLN A 88 -1.90 2.96 12.99
N LYS A 89 -2.00 3.95 13.91
CA LYS A 89 -2.42 5.31 13.52
C LYS A 89 -1.63 5.63 12.26
N ILE A 90 -2.31 5.75 11.12
CA ILE A 90 -1.72 6.06 9.82
C ILE A 90 -0.79 7.26 10.04
N TRP A 91 0.52 7.02 10.06
CA TRP A 91 1.49 8.08 10.27
C TRP A 91 1.53 8.89 8.98
N ILE A 92 0.99 10.11 9.02
CA ILE A 92 0.97 10.99 7.86
C ILE A 92 2.35 11.61 7.71
N ASN A 93 2.97 11.45 6.52
CA ASN A 93 4.22 12.14 6.20
C ASN A 93 3.94 13.61 5.86
N TYR A 94 3.96 14.47 6.86
CA TYR A 94 3.70 15.90 6.67
C TYR A 94 4.78 16.61 5.84
N LEU A 95 5.98 16.03 5.66
CA LEU A 95 6.99 16.58 4.74
C LEU A 95 6.52 16.49 3.28
N ASP A 96 5.94 15.36 2.88
CA ASP A 96 5.43 15.21 1.52
C ASP A 96 4.22 16.12 1.28
N VAL A 97 3.38 16.28 2.31
CA VAL A 97 2.21 17.17 2.27
C VAL A 97 2.64 18.62 2.09
N ILE A 98 3.61 19.11 2.88
CA ILE A 98 4.09 20.50 2.75
C ILE A 98 4.87 20.74 1.47
N ASP A 99 5.67 19.77 1.00
CA ASP A 99 6.41 19.87 -0.26
C ASP A 99 5.43 19.89 -1.47
N THR A 100 4.33 19.14 -1.39
CA THR A 100 3.26 19.17 -2.41
C THR A 100 2.50 20.49 -2.37
N PHE A 101 2.20 21.02 -1.18
CA PHE A 101 1.59 22.33 -1.04
C PHE A 101 2.46 23.44 -1.65
N ALA A 102 3.75 23.47 -1.32
CA ALA A 102 4.68 24.47 -1.83
C ALA A 102 4.79 24.46 -3.36
N LYS A 103 4.78 23.28 -3.99
CA LYS A 103 4.79 23.13 -5.47
C LYS A 103 3.53 23.67 -6.14
N ARG A 104 2.39 23.64 -5.46
CA ARG A 104 1.08 24.07 -5.99
C ARG A 104 0.64 25.44 -5.47
N LEU A 105 1.54 26.19 -4.83
CA LEU A 105 1.22 27.49 -4.25
C LEU A 105 0.83 28.51 -5.33
N ASP A 106 1.48 28.47 -6.49
CA ASP A 106 1.22 29.39 -7.59
C ASP A 106 -0.16 29.18 -8.23
N GLU A 107 -0.70 27.97 -8.16
CA GLU A 107 -2.01 27.60 -8.71
C GLU A 107 -3.19 28.08 -7.85
N ARG A 108 -2.93 28.56 -6.62
CA ARG A 108 -3.97 28.90 -5.64
C ARG A 108 -4.12 30.40 -5.42
N GLU A 109 -5.31 30.82 -5.02
CA GLU A 109 -5.50 32.17 -4.48
C GLU A 109 -4.77 32.33 -3.14
N THR A 110 -4.21 33.51 -2.90
CA THR A 110 -3.38 33.81 -1.73
C THR A 110 -4.09 33.49 -0.40
N ASN A 111 -5.34 33.92 -0.24
CA ASN A 111 -6.12 33.70 0.98
C ASN A 111 -6.45 32.21 1.19
N GLU A 112 -6.81 31.51 0.11
CA GLU A 112 -7.07 30.07 0.15
C GLU A 112 -5.81 29.30 0.54
N ALA A 113 -4.67 29.62 -0.10
CA ALA A 113 -3.38 29.00 0.20
C ALA A 113 -2.95 29.23 1.65
N PHE A 114 -3.12 30.43 2.18
CA PHE A 114 -2.84 30.72 3.58
C PHE A 114 -3.72 29.90 4.53
N ASN A 115 -5.03 29.86 4.28
CA ASN A 115 -5.96 29.06 5.09
C ASN A 115 -5.64 27.57 5.06
N ILE A 116 -5.24 27.03 3.90
CA ILE A 116 -4.79 25.65 3.75
C ILE A 116 -3.52 25.41 4.58
N LEU A 117 -2.54 26.32 4.51
CA LEU A 117 -1.31 26.24 5.31
C LEU A 117 -1.61 26.22 6.81
N VAL A 118 -2.46 27.13 7.29
CA VAL A 118 -2.90 27.17 8.70
C VAL A 118 -3.55 25.85 9.11
N LYS A 119 -4.46 25.30 8.30
CA LYS A 119 -5.11 24.01 8.57
C LYS A 119 -4.10 22.87 8.63
N MET A 120 -3.12 22.83 7.73
CA MET A 120 -2.06 21.81 7.75
C MET A 120 -1.21 21.90 9.02
N ILE A 121 -0.83 23.11 9.44
CA ILE A 121 -0.07 23.33 10.67
C ILE A 121 -0.85 22.83 11.88
N ARG A 122 -2.14 23.19 11.96
CA ARG A 122 -3.02 22.73 13.05
C ARG A 122 -3.15 21.22 13.07
N ALA A 123 -3.37 20.60 11.91
CA ALA A 123 -3.50 19.15 11.79
C ALA A 123 -2.22 18.43 12.23
N PHE A 124 -1.05 18.92 11.81
CA PHE A 124 0.24 18.37 12.20
C PHE A 124 0.44 18.38 13.72
N PHE A 125 0.24 19.52 14.38
CA PHE A 125 0.42 19.61 15.82
C PHE A 125 -0.64 18.83 16.59
N LYS A 126 -1.88 18.80 16.10
CA LYS A 126 -2.93 17.95 16.65
C LYS A 126 -2.52 16.48 16.62
N ASP A 127 -2.00 16.01 15.49
CA ASP A 127 -1.58 14.62 15.31
C ASP A 127 -0.37 14.27 16.20
N ARG A 128 0.69 15.11 16.18
CA ARG A 128 1.94 14.83 16.89
C ARG A 128 1.89 15.04 18.39
N PHE A 129 1.06 15.96 18.87
CA PHE A 129 0.94 16.22 20.30
C PHE A 129 -0.33 15.65 20.92
N SER A 130 -1.19 14.99 20.13
CA SER A 130 -2.49 14.48 20.57
C SER A 130 -3.30 15.55 21.30
N LEU A 131 -3.33 16.76 20.72
CA LEU A 131 -4.10 17.86 21.25
C LEU A 131 -5.57 17.60 20.96
N ASP A 132 -6.33 17.28 22.00
CA ASP A 132 -7.78 17.31 21.93
C ASP A 132 -8.21 18.79 21.84
N TYR A 133 -9.10 19.11 20.89
CA TYR A 133 -9.65 20.45 20.58
C TYR A 133 -8.86 21.36 19.60
N GLU A 134 -9.58 22.36 19.06
CA GLU A 134 -8.99 23.51 18.37
C GLU A 134 -8.17 24.32 19.38
N PHE A 135 -6.91 23.92 19.58
CA PHE A 135 -6.01 24.61 20.49
C PHE A 135 -5.77 26.06 20.03
N THR A 136 -5.59 26.95 20.99
CA THR A 136 -5.16 28.33 20.76
C THR A 136 -3.65 28.38 20.49
N TYR A 137 -3.17 29.42 19.79
CA TYR A 137 -1.72 29.56 19.56
C TYR A 137 -0.92 29.68 20.87
N ASP A 138 -1.54 30.19 21.95
CA ASP A 138 -0.90 30.32 23.25
C ASP A 138 -0.76 28.96 23.97
N GLU A 139 -1.75 28.07 23.83
CA GLU A 139 -1.64 26.69 24.30
C GLU A 139 -0.57 25.91 23.54
N LEU A 140 -0.53 26.05 22.20
CA LEU A 140 0.52 25.43 21.40
C LEU A 140 1.91 25.93 21.79
N LEU A 141 2.06 27.23 22.03
CA LEU A 141 3.33 27.80 22.48
C LEU A 141 3.76 27.15 23.79
N LYS A 142 2.88 27.08 24.81
CA LYS A 142 3.16 26.44 26.10
C LYS A 142 3.61 24.98 25.94
N ASP A 143 2.93 24.22 25.08
CA ASP A 143 3.30 22.82 24.84
C ASP A 143 4.64 22.66 24.12
N LEU A 144 4.96 23.56 23.17
CA LEU A 144 6.28 23.60 22.55
C LEU A 144 7.36 23.95 23.57
N GLU A 145 7.10 24.85 24.51
CA GLU A 145 8.05 25.16 25.59
C GLU A 145 8.29 23.95 26.49
N LYS A 146 7.21 23.30 26.92
CA LYS A 146 7.26 22.12 27.78
C LYS A 146 8.07 20.99 27.16
N ARG A 147 8.01 20.85 25.83
CA ARG A 147 8.73 19.82 25.06
C ARG A 147 10.11 20.27 24.58
N ASN A 148 10.54 21.48 24.93
CA ASN A 148 11.80 22.07 24.53
C ASN A 148 12.03 22.08 23.01
N ILE A 149 10.95 22.27 22.24
CA ILE A 149 11.01 22.28 20.77
C ILE A 149 11.46 23.68 20.32
N PRO A 150 12.56 23.79 19.56
CA PRO A 150 13.02 25.07 19.04
C PRO A 150 12.05 25.62 17.99
N LYS A 151 12.11 26.94 17.73
CA LYS A 151 11.29 27.69 16.74
C LYS A 151 9.87 28.09 17.15
N LYS A 152 9.69 28.50 18.41
CA LYS A 152 8.48 29.19 18.90
C LYS A 152 8.12 30.44 18.07
N GLU A 153 9.12 31.10 17.50
CA GLU A 153 8.99 32.24 16.60
C GLU A 153 8.05 31.99 15.40
N LEU A 154 7.97 30.73 14.92
CA LEU A 154 7.04 30.39 13.85
C LEU A 154 5.59 30.51 14.30
N ILE A 155 5.26 30.01 15.50
CA ILE A 155 3.90 30.08 16.03
C ILE A 155 3.53 31.53 16.35
N LEU A 156 4.47 32.32 16.87
CA LEU A 156 4.28 33.76 17.07
C LEU A 156 4.00 34.47 15.73
N SER A 157 4.79 34.16 14.70
CA SER A 157 4.58 34.68 13.35
C SER A 157 3.23 34.24 12.77
N LEU A 158 2.79 33.00 13.00
CA LEU A 158 1.47 32.51 12.59
C LEU A 158 0.34 33.28 13.28
N LYS A 159 0.47 33.48 14.59
CA LYS A 159 -0.47 34.25 15.40
C LYS A 159 -0.60 35.67 14.84
N GLU A 160 0.52 36.34 14.59
CA GLU A 160 0.52 37.68 14.01
C GLU A 160 -0.11 37.72 12.61
N LEU A 161 0.21 36.78 11.73
CA LEU A 161 -0.35 36.71 10.38
C LEU A 161 -1.84 36.37 10.37
N THR A 162 -2.34 35.65 11.37
CA THR A 162 -3.76 35.29 11.49
C THR A 162 -4.62 36.46 11.98
N TYR A 163 -4.07 37.33 12.84
CA TYR A 163 -4.85 38.37 13.53
C TYR A 163 -4.56 39.81 13.07
N LYS A 164 -3.52 40.06 12.27
CA LYS A 164 -3.29 41.37 11.65
C LYS A 164 -3.91 41.40 10.26
N ASP A 165 -4.57 42.51 9.90
CA ASP A 165 -5.07 42.85 8.55
C ASP A 165 -3.95 43.08 7.51
N ASN A 166 -2.80 42.42 7.71
CA ASN A 166 -1.69 42.51 6.80
C ASN A 166 -2.07 41.84 5.48
N LYS A 167 -1.72 42.50 4.36
CA LYS A 167 -1.78 41.89 3.04
C LYS A 167 -0.77 40.74 2.99
N ILE A 168 -1.24 39.53 3.27
CA ILE A 168 -0.48 38.30 3.05
C ILE A 168 -0.25 38.19 1.54
N ASP A 169 0.99 37.93 1.13
CA ASP A 169 1.35 37.63 -0.26
C ASP A 169 1.87 36.19 -0.37
N LYS A 170 2.00 35.68 -1.61
CA LYS A 170 2.47 34.31 -1.85
C LYS A 170 3.91 34.09 -1.36
N LYS A 171 4.75 35.13 -1.35
CA LYS A 171 6.13 35.04 -0.87
C LYS A 171 6.16 34.76 0.63
N ILE A 172 5.34 35.47 1.41
CA ILE A 172 5.18 35.24 2.84
C ILE A 172 4.69 33.81 3.09
N ILE A 173 3.70 33.33 2.33
CA ILE A 173 3.19 31.95 2.47
C ILE A 173 4.29 30.92 2.18
N TYR A 174 5.09 31.14 1.13
CA TYR A 174 6.20 30.26 0.76
C TYR A 174 7.27 30.23 1.86
N ASP A 175 7.72 31.39 2.32
CA ASP A 175 8.71 31.52 3.40
C ASP A 175 8.19 30.84 4.68
N PHE A 176 6.89 31.01 4.97
CA PHE A 176 6.25 30.38 6.12
C PHE A 176 6.19 28.86 6.01
N SER A 177 5.85 28.34 4.83
CA SER A 177 5.82 26.90 4.55
C SER A 177 7.21 26.26 4.68
N THR A 178 8.26 26.99 4.28
CA THR A 178 9.65 26.54 4.40
C THR A 178 10.06 26.44 5.86
N LYS A 179 9.76 27.46 6.68
CA LYS A 179 10.04 27.40 8.12
C LYS A 179 9.23 26.30 8.81
N PHE A 180 7.99 26.07 8.39
CA PHE A 180 7.16 25.00 8.95
C PHE A 180 7.71 23.61 8.60
N ARG A 181 8.18 23.42 7.37
CA ARG A 181 8.89 22.21 6.94
C ARG A 181 10.09 21.88 7.84
N GLU A 182 10.84 22.88 8.27
CA GLU A 182 11.95 22.67 9.20
C GLU A 182 11.48 22.19 10.58
N ILE A 183 10.34 22.68 11.07
CA ILE A 183 9.75 22.21 12.33
C ILE A 183 9.32 20.75 12.21
N ILE A 184 8.68 20.36 11.10
CA ILE A 184 8.32 18.96 10.85
C ILE A 184 9.57 18.08 10.92
N ARG A 185 10.68 18.48 10.29
CA ARG A 185 11.95 17.73 10.35
C ARG A 185 12.50 17.56 11.76
N ILE A 186 12.35 18.57 12.60
CA ILE A 186 12.84 18.54 13.98
C ILE A 186 11.99 17.60 14.82
N ILE A 187 10.66 17.69 14.71
CA ILE A 187 9.72 16.89 15.50
C ILE A 187 9.69 15.44 15.04
N ASP A 188 9.67 15.21 13.74
CA ASP A 188 9.59 13.86 13.15
C ASP A 188 10.97 13.23 12.95
N LYS A 189 12.06 13.84 13.45
CA LYS A 189 13.45 13.42 13.19
C LYS A 189 13.66 11.92 13.41
N GLU A 190 13.32 11.40 14.60
CA GLU A 190 13.52 9.99 14.95
C GLU A 190 12.74 9.06 14.04
N LYS A 191 11.51 9.43 13.68
CA LYS A 191 10.67 8.65 12.76
C LYS A 191 11.20 8.67 11.33
N LEU A 192 11.74 9.81 10.89
CA LEU A 192 12.38 9.93 9.58
C LEU A 192 13.66 9.08 9.51
N GLU A 193 14.47 9.08 10.57
CA GLU A 193 15.66 8.24 10.69
C GLU A 193 15.30 6.74 10.68
N GLU A 194 14.22 6.35 11.35
CA GLU A 194 13.69 4.97 11.31
C GLU A 194 13.29 4.57 9.88
N ILE A 195 12.55 5.42 9.17
CA ILE A 195 12.13 5.19 7.78
C ILE A 195 13.35 5.11 6.85
N GLU A 196 14.33 6.00 7.01
CA GLU A 196 15.57 5.98 6.25
C GLU A 196 16.36 4.70 6.50
N ALA A 197 16.50 4.27 7.76
CA ALA A 197 17.17 3.02 8.11
C ALA A 197 16.49 1.79 7.48
N ILE A 198 15.15 1.73 7.51
CA ILE A 198 14.38 0.66 6.85
C ILE A 198 14.62 0.68 5.34
N ASN A 199 14.65 1.87 4.72
CA ASN A 199 14.89 2.01 3.29
C ASN A 199 16.33 1.62 2.90
N ILE A 200 17.32 1.93 3.73
CA ILE A 200 18.71 1.51 3.54
C ILE A 200 18.82 -0.02 3.63
N ASP A 201 18.18 -0.67 4.62
CA ASP A 201 18.18 -2.13 4.74
C ASP A 201 17.48 -2.80 3.54
N LYS A 202 16.32 -2.28 3.12
CA LYS A 202 15.64 -2.74 1.89
C LYS A 202 16.55 -2.62 0.67
N ASN A 203 17.20 -1.48 0.48
CA ASN A 203 18.12 -1.27 -0.65
C ASN A 203 19.35 -2.19 -0.59
N ALA A 204 19.89 -2.46 0.60
CA ALA A 204 20.97 -3.41 0.79
C ALA A 204 20.52 -4.84 0.43
N ARG A 205 19.32 -5.25 0.84
CA ARG A 205 18.71 -6.54 0.45
C ARG A 205 18.50 -6.62 -1.06
N PHE A 206 17.97 -5.57 -1.69
CA PHE A 206 17.81 -5.50 -3.15
C PHE A 206 19.15 -5.60 -3.88
N ASN A 207 20.20 -4.95 -3.39
CA ASN A 207 21.55 -5.05 -3.98
C ASN A 207 22.13 -6.47 -3.81
N LYS A 208 21.88 -7.14 -2.69
CA LYS A 208 22.28 -8.53 -2.47
C LYS A 208 21.55 -9.48 -3.43
N ILE A 209 20.24 -9.31 -3.61
CA ILE A 209 19.43 -10.07 -4.57
C ILE A 209 19.93 -9.83 -5.99
N ARG A 210 20.23 -8.57 -6.36
CA ARG A 210 20.77 -8.22 -7.67
C ARG A 210 22.13 -8.87 -7.93
N LYS A 211 23.00 -8.92 -6.92
CA LYS A 211 24.29 -9.61 -7.00
C LYS A 211 24.11 -11.12 -7.16
N MET A 212 23.19 -11.72 -6.41
CA MET A 212 22.84 -13.13 -6.56
C MET A 212 22.27 -13.44 -7.96
N MET A 213 21.36 -12.62 -8.49
CA MET A 213 20.85 -12.75 -9.86
C MET A 213 21.97 -12.62 -10.89
N HIS A 214 22.88 -11.66 -10.72
CA HIS A 214 24.03 -11.51 -11.60
C HIS A 214 24.95 -12.75 -11.54
N ASP A 215 25.19 -13.32 -10.36
CA ASP A 215 26.00 -14.52 -10.19
C ASP A 215 25.31 -15.77 -10.76
N ILE A 216 23.98 -15.87 -10.64
CA ILE A 216 23.14 -16.91 -11.27
C ILE A 216 23.22 -16.78 -12.80
N ASN A 217 23.00 -15.59 -13.36
CA ASN A 217 23.08 -15.36 -14.81
C ASN A 217 24.50 -15.63 -15.36
N LYS A 218 25.53 -15.34 -14.57
CA LYS A 218 26.93 -15.68 -14.90
C LYS A 218 27.19 -17.20 -14.87
N GLN A 219 26.45 -17.95 -14.07
CA GLN A 219 26.47 -19.42 -14.07
C GLN A 219 25.62 -19.99 -15.21
N GLU A 220 24.48 -19.38 -15.54
CA GLU A 220 23.65 -19.76 -16.70
C GLU A 220 24.40 -19.58 -18.01
N GLY A 221 25.19 -18.51 -18.18
CA GLY A 221 26.08 -18.37 -19.35
C GLY A 221 27.10 -19.50 -19.50
N LYS A 222 27.50 -20.16 -18.39
CA LYS A 222 28.35 -21.37 -18.42
C LYS A 222 27.55 -22.66 -18.67
N ILE A 223 26.29 -22.69 -18.28
CA ILE A 223 25.36 -23.81 -18.54
C ILE A 223 24.97 -23.81 -20.02
N ASP A 224 24.68 -22.64 -20.60
CA ASP A 224 24.40 -22.47 -22.02
C ASP A 224 25.60 -22.84 -22.89
N GLU A 225 26.84 -22.50 -22.47
CA GLU A 225 28.04 -22.91 -23.21
C GLU A 225 28.24 -24.44 -23.17
N LYS A 226 27.96 -25.08 -22.03
CA LYS A 226 28.02 -26.56 -21.90
C LYS A 226 26.89 -27.24 -22.68
N LEU A 227 25.68 -26.67 -22.66
CA LEU A 227 24.53 -27.19 -23.39
C LEU A 227 24.74 -27.04 -24.91
N ASN A 228 25.26 -25.90 -25.36
CA ASN A 228 25.62 -25.69 -26.76
C ASN A 228 26.73 -26.63 -27.23
N LYS A 229 27.78 -26.86 -26.41
CA LYS A 229 28.80 -27.88 -26.70
C LYS A 229 28.20 -29.29 -26.77
N PHE A 230 27.29 -29.62 -25.86
CA PHE A 230 26.60 -30.91 -25.88
C PHE A 230 25.72 -31.08 -27.13
N VAL A 231 24.94 -30.06 -27.49
CA VAL A 231 24.10 -30.04 -28.69
C VAL A 231 24.94 -30.11 -29.97
N GLU A 232 26.09 -29.45 -30.05
CA GLU A 232 27.02 -29.59 -31.18
C GLU A 232 27.61 -31.00 -31.30
N ILE A 233 27.99 -31.61 -30.17
CA ILE A 233 28.50 -32.99 -30.14
C ILE A 233 27.42 -33.97 -30.62
N GLU A 234 26.19 -33.84 -30.12
CA GLU A 234 25.08 -34.70 -30.53
C GLU A 234 24.66 -34.44 -31.98
N LYS A 235 24.64 -33.19 -32.45
CA LYS A 235 24.45 -32.89 -33.89
C LYS A 235 25.52 -33.58 -34.74
N LYS A 236 26.80 -33.48 -34.38
CA LYS A 236 27.88 -34.13 -35.15
C LYS A 236 27.72 -35.65 -35.19
N LYS A 237 27.33 -36.29 -34.08
CA LYS A 237 27.01 -37.72 -34.06
C LYS A 237 25.82 -38.06 -34.95
N LEU A 238 24.74 -37.29 -34.88
CA LEU A 238 23.52 -37.50 -35.67
C LEU A 238 23.73 -37.26 -37.17
N PHE A 239 24.59 -36.31 -37.56
CA PHE A 239 24.87 -35.97 -38.96
C PHE A 239 26.06 -36.73 -39.57
N SER A 240 26.85 -37.45 -38.76
CA SER A 240 27.84 -38.42 -39.24
C SER A 240 27.24 -39.76 -39.67
N PHE A 241 25.94 -39.99 -39.42
CA PHE A 241 25.22 -41.15 -39.95
C PHE A 241 24.79 -40.90 -41.39
N ASN A 242 25.40 -41.66 -42.30
CA ASN A 242 25.12 -41.69 -43.73
C ASN A 242 23.61 -41.86 -44.05
N PHE A 243 22.92 -40.76 -44.34
CA PHE A 243 21.54 -40.79 -44.82
C PHE A 243 21.49 -41.08 -46.32
N LYS A 244 21.59 -42.36 -46.67
CA LYS A 244 21.09 -42.90 -47.97
C LYS A 244 19.68 -43.47 -47.87
N LYS A 245 18.91 -43.13 -46.84
CA LYS A 245 17.50 -43.52 -46.71
C LYS A 245 16.64 -42.30 -46.43
N LYS A 246 15.60 -42.13 -47.26
CA LYS A 246 14.54 -41.11 -47.14
C LYS A 246 14.06 -40.99 -45.69
N PRO A 247 13.82 -39.77 -45.18
CA PRO A 247 13.41 -39.58 -43.80
C PRO A 247 12.03 -40.20 -43.58
N LYS A 248 11.95 -41.21 -42.71
CA LYS A 248 10.70 -41.59 -42.05
C LYS A 248 10.33 -40.45 -41.10
N GLN A 249 9.13 -39.93 -41.28
CA GLN A 249 8.48 -38.99 -40.37
C GLN A 249 8.61 -39.51 -38.93
N ILE A 250 9.13 -38.66 -38.04
CA ILE A 250 9.17 -38.95 -36.61
C ILE A 250 7.77 -38.66 -36.08
N GLU A 251 6.99 -39.71 -35.84
CA GLU A 251 5.74 -39.62 -35.09
C GLU A 251 6.04 -39.16 -33.67
N ILE A 252 5.60 -37.95 -33.36
CA ILE A 252 5.54 -37.42 -31.99
C ILE A 252 4.60 -38.35 -31.20
N LYS A 253 5.16 -39.09 -30.23
CA LYS A 253 4.38 -39.94 -29.32
C LYS A 253 3.28 -39.11 -28.64
N LYS A 254 2.06 -39.64 -28.75
CA LYS A 254 0.77 -39.09 -28.33
C LYS A 254 0.62 -39.02 -26.81
N ASP A 255 1.19 -38.01 -26.16
CA ASP A 255 0.88 -37.66 -24.75
C ASP A 255 0.49 -36.19 -24.56
N PHE A 256 0.08 -35.52 -25.65
CA PHE A 256 -0.53 -34.19 -25.60
C PHE A 256 -1.84 -34.24 -26.38
N ASP A 257 -2.92 -33.78 -25.77
CA ASP A 257 -4.17 -33.56 -26.48
C ASP A 257 -3.93 -32.61 -27.65
N GLU A 258 -4.53 -32.91 -28.80
CA GLU A 258 -4.38 -32.16 -30.05
C GLU A 258 -4.71 -30.66 -29.87
N PHE A 259 -5.63 -30.37 -28.95
CA PHE A 259 -5.97 -29.03 -28.50
C PHE A 259 -4.77 -28.25 -27.94
N ASP A 260 -3.99 -28.87 -27.06
CA ASP A 260 -2.84 -28.27 -26.40
C ASP A 260 -1.70 -27.99 -27.38
N ARG A 261 -1.49 -28.89 -28.34
CA ARG A 261 -0.48 -28.71 -29.39
C ARG A 261 -0.78 -27.50 -30.27
N ASN A 262 -2.03 -27.35 -30.70
CA ASN A 262 -2.45 -26.21 -31.53
C ASN A 262 -2.30 -24.88 -30.78
N LYS A 263 -2.64 -24.85 -29.48
CA LYS A 263 -2.49 -23.64 -28.65
C LYS A 263 -1.02 -23.28 -28.38
N LEU A 264 -0.15 -24.26 -28.17
CA LEU A 264 1.29 -24.04 -28.07
C LEU A 264 1.88 -23.47 -29.36
N GLU A 265 1.48 -24.01 -30.51
CA GLU A 265 1.93 -23.51 -31.82
C GLU A 265 1.47 -22.07 -32.08
N GLN A 266 0.24 -21.73 -31.67
CA GLN A 266 -0.28 -20.36 -31.71
C GLN A 266 0.54 -19.40 -30.84
N ILE A 267 0.85 -19.78 -29.60
CA ILE A 267 1.68 -18.98 -28.69
C ILE A 267 3.10 -18.79 -29.26
N SER A 268 3.72 -19.86 -29.78
CA SER A 268 5.05 -19.77 -30.38
C SER A 268 5.08 -18.83 -31.60
N THR A 269 4.02 -18.87 -32.41
CA THR A 269 3.84 -17.96 -33.56
C THR A 269 3.66 -16.51 -33.10
N LEU A 270 2.87 -16.27 -32.05
CA LEU A 270 2.69 -14.94 -31.45
C LEU A 270 4.00 -14.38 -30.91
N ILE A 271 4.80 -15.19 -30.23
CA ILE A 271 6.14 -14.80 -29.73
C ILE A 271 7.07 -14.44 -30.90
N LYS A 272 7.10 -15.24 -31.96
CA LYS A 272 7.89 -14.95 -33.16
C LYS A 272 7.49 -13.62 -33.80
N ASN A 273 6.18 -13.36 -33.91
CA ASN A 273 5.66 -12.09 -34.39
C ASN A 273 5.98 -10.93 -33.44
N GLY A 274 5.99 -11.21 -32.13
CA GLY A 274 6.34 -10.27 -31.07
C GLY A 274 7.78 -9.82 -31.19
N ARG A 275 8.71 -10.74 -31.41
CA ARG A 275 10.13 -10.43 -31.65
C ARG A 275 10.32 -9.54 -32.89
N ALA A 276 9.62 -9.83 -33.98
CA ALA A 276 9.65 -8.98 -35.18
C ALA A 276 9.05 -7.58 -34.93
N ALA A 277 7.99 -7.48 -34.12
CA ALA A 277 7.42 -6.19 -33.71
C ALA A 277 8.35 -5.41 -32.78
N LEU A 278 9.10 -6.10 -31.92
CA LEU A 278 10.09 -5.54 -31.02
C LEU A 278 11.28 -4.92 -31.77
N GLU A 279 11.79 -5.60 -32.81
CA GLU A 279 12.82 -5.04 -33.70
C GLU A 279 12.34 -3.78 -34.41
N LYS A 280 11.07 -3.74 -34.82
CA LYS A 280 10.43 -2.59 -35.45
C LYS A 280 9.94 -1.54 -34.46
N LYS A 281 10.14 -1.74 -33.15
CA LYS A 281 9.67 -0.89 -32.05
C LYS A 281 8.17 -0.55 -32.12
N ASN A 282 7.34 -1.48 -32.62
CA ASN A 282 5.90 -1.24 -32.75
C ASN A 282 5.16 -1.63 -31.45
N ILE A 283 5.04 -0.65 -30.54
CA ILE A 283 4.46 -0.84 -29.20
C ILE A 283 3.01 -1.31 -29.25
N ASN A 284 2.21 -0.77 -30.17
CA ASN A 284 0.81 -1.18 -30.33
C ASN A 284 0.71 -2.66 -30.70
N LYS A 285 1.53 -3.11 -31.64
CA LYS A 285 1.55 -4.52 -32.04
C LYS A 285 2.04 -5.45 -30.92
N LEU A 286 3.00 -4.99 -30.11
CA LEU A 286 3.47 -5.74 -28.94
C LEU A 286 2.39 -5.88 -27.87
N ARG A 287 1.62 -4.82 -27.62
CA ARG A 287 0.48 -4.85 -26.70
C ARG A 287 -0.58 -5.85 -27.15
N ASP A 288 -0.92 -5.85 -28.43
CA ASP A 288 -1.91 -6.78 -28.98
C ASP A 288 -1.44 -8.23 -28.84
N ILE A 289 -0.17 -8.51 -29.16
CA ILE A 289 0.45 -9.83 -29.03
C ILE A 289 0.47 -10.30 -27.57
N TYR A 290 0.76 -9.41 -26.63
CA TYR A 290 0.70 -9.73 -25.20
C TYR A 290 -0.73 -10.10 -24.78
N GLY A 291 -1.73 -9.34 -25.23
CA GLY A 291 -3.14 -9.65 -25.01
C GLY A 291 -3.54 -11.03 -25.53
N ASP A 292 -3.13 -11.37 -26.76
CA ASP A 292 -3.41 -12.66 -27.39
C ASP A 292 -2.75 -13.83 -26.63
N ILE A 293 -1.51 -13.65 -26.15
CA ILE A 293 -0.82 -14.65 -25.33
C ILE A 293 -1.53 -14.84 -23.98
N CYS A 294 -1.91 -13.75 -23.31
CA CYS A 294 -2.67 -13.80 -22.06
C CYS A 294 -4.02 -14.47 -22.21
N TYR A 295 -4.65 -14.34 -23.39
CA TYR A 295 -5.90 -15.03 -23.70
C TYR A 295 -5.69 -16.55 -23.90
N LEU A 296 -4.64 -16.96 -24.62
CA LEU A 296 -4.43 -18.38 -24.94
C LEU A 296 -3.86 -19.20 -23.76
N PHE A 297 -3.03 -18.59 -22.91
CA PHE A 297 -2.28 -19.28 -21.87
C PHE A 297 -3.13 -20.02 -20.82
N PRO A 298 -4.26 -19.47 -20.30
CA PRO A 298 -5.09 -20.14 -19.30
C PRO A 298 -5.68 -21.48 -19.78
N PHE A 299 -5.85 -21.65 -21.09
CA PHE A 299 -6.48 -22.82 -21.71
C PHE A 299 -5.55 -24.01 -21.90
N LEU A 300 -4.25 -23.84 -21.67
CA LEU A 300 -3.28 -24.94 -21.74
C LEU A 300 -3.39 -25.88 -20.52
N SER A 301 -3.12 -27.17 -20.71
CA SER A 301 -2.87 -28.08 -19.57
C SER A 301 -1.65 -27.65 -18.76
N ASP A 302 -1.53 -28.12 -17.51
CA ASP A 302 -0.41 -27.77 -16.63
C ASP A 302 0.97 -28.11 -17.22
N LYS A 303 1.05 -29.19 -18.00
CA LYS A 303 2.29 -29.60 -18.67
C LYS A 303 2.64 -28.63 -19.80
N SER A 304 1.65 -28.24 -20.61
CA SER A 304 1.82 -27.29 -21.71
C SER A 304 2.04 -25.86 -21.21
N LYS A 305 1.41 -25.47 -20.10
CA LYS A 305 1.65 -24.19 -19.41
C LYS A 305 3.11 -24.01 -19.03
N LYS A 306 3.77 -25.05 -18.52
CA LYS A 306 5.20 -24.98 -18.18
C LYS A 306 6.06 -24.68 -19.41
N ILE A 307 5.75 -25.29 -20.55
CA ILE A 307 6.48 -25.06 -21.81
C ILE A 307 6.23 -23.64 -22.32
N ALA A 308 4.96 -23.22 -22.42
CA ALA A 308 4.58 -21.89 -22.86
C ALA A 308 5.13 -20.79 -21.93
N TYR A 309 5.12 -21.02 -20.61
CA TYR A 309 5.60 -20.06 -19.62
C TYR A 309 7.07 -19.71 -19.84
N LEU A 310 7.91 -20.70 -20.13
CA LEU A 310 9.33 -20.47 -20.40
C LEU A 310 9.54 -19.63 -21.67
N GLU A 311 8.79 -19.91 -22.74
CA GLU A 311 8.89 -19.11 -23.97
C GLU A 311 8.39 -17.67 -23.78
N ILE A 312 7.27 -17.50 -23.06
CA ILE A 312 6.68 -16.18 -22.77
C ILE A 312 7.61 -15.37 -21.86
N LEU A 313 8.21 -16.00 -20.85
CA LEU A 313 9.13 -15.34 -19.92
C LEU A 313 10.35 -14.80 -20.68
N GLY A 314 10.98 -15.62 -21.53
CA GLY A 314 12.11 -15.18 -22.36
C GLY A 314 11.74 -14.00 -23.27
N PHE A 315 10.56 -14.03 -23.88
CA PHE A 315 10.07 -12.91 -24.68
C PHE A 315 9.84 -11.63 -23.85
N TYR A 316 9.31 -11.75 -22.63
CA TYR A 316 9.09 -10.60 -21.74
C TYR A 316 10.41 -9.96 -21.27
N GLU A 317 11.43 -10.78 -20.99
CA GLU A 317 12.76 -10.29 -20.67
C GLU A 317 13.39 -9.53 -21.85
N GLU A 318 13.27 -10.05 -23.07
CA GLU A 318 13.70 -9.37 -24.29
C GLU A 318 13.01 -8.01 -24.46
N MET A 319 11.69 -7.94 -24.22
CA MET A 319 10.92 -6.70 -24.25
C MET A 319 11.43 -5.70 -23.22
N ASN A 320 11.65 -6.15 -21.98
CA ASN A 320 12.15 -5.28 -20.91
C ASN A 320 13.51 -4.70 -21.25
N ILE A 321 14.45 -5.52 -21.74
CA ILE A 321 15.79 -5.06 -22.09
C ILE A 321 15.75 -4.02 -23.22
N LYS A 322 14.89 -4.21 -24.24
CA LYS A 322 14.87 -3.36 -25.44
C LYS A 322 14.00 -2.10 -25.30
N LEU A 323 12.92 -2.14 -24.52
CA LEU A 323 11.96 -1.02 -24.40
C LEU A 323 12.22 -0.12 -23.19
N PHE A 324 12.60 -0.67 -22.03
CA PHE A 324 12.75 0.15 -20.81
C PHE A 324 13.81 1.25 -20.91
N PRO A 325 14.98 1.04 -21.57
CA PRO A 325 15.96 2.11 -21.72
C PRO A 325 15.46 3.31 -22.53
N GLU A 326 14.49 3.12 -23.43
CA GLU A 326 13.92 4.19 -24.25
C GLU A 326 12.80 4.93 -23.51
N LEU A 327 11.93 4.20 -22.79
CA LEU A 327 10.91 4.79 -21.93
C LEU A 327 11.50 5.68 -20.82
N TYR A 328 12.65 5.28 -20.25
CA TYR A 328 13.37 6.11 -19.27
C TYR A 328 13.98 7.40 -19.85
N LYS A 329 14.26 7.43 -21.15
CA LYS A 329 14.76 8.64 -21.83
C LYS A 329 13.64 9.62 -22.13
N GLU A 330 12.43 9.15 -22.40
CA GLU A 330 11.26 10.00 -22.62
C GLU A 330 10.71 10.62 -21.33
N ILE A 331 10.76 9.91 -20.19
CA ILE A 331 10.32 10.45 -18.88
C ILE A 331 11.27 11.54 -18.34
N LYS A 332 12.52 11.59 -18.84
CA LYS A 332 13.53 12.60 -18.44
C LYS A 332 13.55 13.86 -19.32
N LYS A 333 12.76 13.88 -20.40
CA LYS A 333 12.50 15.09 -21.19
C LYS A 333 11.17 15.69 -20.75
#